data_AF-A0AAD0HR31-F1
#
_entry.id   AF-A0AAD0HR31-F1
#
_cell.length_a   1.000
_cell.length_b   1.000
_cell.length_c   1.000
_cell.angle_alpha   90.00
_cell.angle_beta   90.00
_cell.angle_gamma   90.00
#
_symmetry.space_group_name_H-M   'P 1'
#
loop_
_entity.id
_entity.type
_entity.pdbx_description
1 polymer ?
#
loop_
_entity_poly.entity_id
_entity_poly.type
_entity_poly.pdbx_seq_one_letter_code
_entity_poly.pdbx_strand_id
1 'polypeptide(L)'
;MKKTCMLIAVGFLALFISGCMGTKEQTEGNHQVVKEEKGPLQVKETKQIQQKEAEVIDTPKWIEQKEPVELPILMYHSISSGNSLRVPKSEFAAHMKWLKDNGYVTLSPEEAYRVFTTNTKPSEKCVLITFDDGYTDNYTKAFPILKQYGMKATIFMIEQSIGRPNHLTDEQMDEMIASGLSIESHTIHHLELNRLSREQQKEELKGSKAFFDQRFTQRTRMVSYPVGRYNEHTLKLAKEAGYQMAVTTEPGHAKKAQGMMSLHRVRISPGLSPESFGRLVEGNR
;
A
#
# COMPACT_ATOMS: atom_id res chain seq x y z
N MET A 1 -51.82 -29.76 -14.25
CA MET A 1 -51.75 -30.67 -15.41
C MET A 1 -51.65 -29.86 -16.69
N LYS A 2 -50.79 -30.34 -17.62
CA LYS A 2 -50.50 -29.86 -18.98
C LYS A 2 -49.55 -28.65 -19.13
N LYS A 3 -48.30 -29.06 -19.38
CA LYS A 3 -47.13 -28.34 -19.89
C LYS A 3 -47.35 -27.97 -21.37
N THR A 4 -46.79 -26.85 -21.82
CA THR A 4 -46.43 -26.68 -23.24
C THR A 4 -45.01 -26.09 -23.30
N CYS A 5 -44.12 -26.91 -23.84
CA CYS A 5 -42.71 -26.65 -24.10
C CYS A 5 -42.61 -25.96 -25.47
N MET A 6 -41.84 -24.89 -25.59
CA MET A 6 -41.48 -24.31 -26.90
C MET A 6 -39.97 -24.49 -27.09
N LEU A 7 -39.60 -25.43 -27.96
CA LEU A 7 -38.24 -25.66 -28.42
C LEU A 7 -37.81 -24.51 -29.34
N ILE A 8 -36.61 -23.97 -29.12
CA ILE A 8 -35.89 -23.13 -30.08
C ILE A 8 -34.85 -24.02 -30.76
N ALA A 9 -34.99 -24.18 -32.07
CA ALA A 9 -34.09 -24.95 -32.92
C ALA A 9 -32.87 -24.09 -33.34
N VAL A 10 -31.71 -24.74 -33.32
CA VAL A 10 -30.39 -24.22 -33.71
C VAL A 10 -30.26 -24.24 -35.23
N GLY A 11 -29.81 -23.14 -35.83
CA GLY A 11 -29.40 -23.05 -37.23
C GLY A 11 -27.89 -22.84 -37.34
N PHE A 12 -27.14 -23.90 -37.67
CA PHE A 12 -25.74 -23.85 -38.08
C PHE A 12 -25.65 -23.44 -39.56
N LEU A 13 -24.89 -22.38 -39.88
CA LEU A 13 -24.52 -22.06 -41.25
C LEU A 13 -23.02 -22.35 -41.44
N ALA A 14 -22.74 -23.39 -42.22
CA ALA A 14 -21.42 -23.75 -42.68
C ALA A 14 -21.07 -22.95 -43.95
N LEU A 15 -19.84 -22.44 -44.03
CA LEU A 15 -19.22 -21.95 -45.26
C LEU A 15 -17.88 -22.64 -45.43
N PHE A 16 -17.84 -23.58 -46.38
CA PHE A 16 -16.65 -24.22 -46.93
C PHE A 16 -16.06 -23.33 -48.02
N ILE A 17 -14.76 -23.05 -47.97
CA ILE A 17 -13.95 -22.85 -49.18
C ILE A 17 -12.55 -23.46 -48.96
N SER A 18 -12.20 -24.36 -49.87
CA SER A 18 -10.92 -25.07 -50.10
C SER A 18 -9.69 -24.16 -49.97
N GLY A 19 -8.49 -24.54 -49.50
CA GLY A 19 -7.81 -25.84 -49.52
C GLY A 19 -6.72 -25.85 -50.60
N CYS A 20 -5.45 -25.62 -50.22
CA CYS A 20 -4.25 -26.03 -50.97
C CYS A 20 -3.14 -26.41 -49.97
N MET A 21 -2.67 -27.65 -50.09
CA MET A 21 -1.69 -28.35 -49.26
C MET A 21 -0.24 -28.07 -49.69
N GLY A 22 0.71 -28.27 -48.78
CA GLY A 22 2.14 -28.40 -49.10
C GLY A 22 2.93 -28.91 -47.89
N THR A 23 3.37 -30.15 -47.96
CA THR A 23 3.95 -31.01 -46.92
C THR A 23 5.42 -30.72 -46.58
N LYS A 24 5.83 -31.12 -45.38
CA LYS A 24 7.22 -31.25 -44.91
C LYS A 24 7.96 -32.35 -45.68
N GLU A 25 9.25 -32.14 -45.96
CA GLU A 25 10.28 -33.18 -45.82
C GLU A 25 11.70 -32.58 -45.69
N GLN A 26 12.55 -33.29 -44.96
CA GLN A 26 13.95 -32.97 -44.64
C GLN A 26 14.89 -33.34 -45.80
N THR A 27 15.99 -32.60 -45.95
CA THR A 27 17.25 -33.17 -46.47
C THR A 27 18.47 -32.47 -45.85
N GLU A 28 19.51 -33.27 -45.68
CA GLU A 28 20.80 -33.04 -45.00
C GLU A 28 21.67 -31.93 -45.61
N GLY A 29 22.59 -31.38 -44.80
CA GLY A 29 23.57 -30.39 -45.23
C GLY A 29 24.80 -30.33 -44.33
N ASN A 30 25.85 -31.02 -44.79
CA ASN A 30 27.24 -31.19 -44.36
C ASN A 30 27.94 -30.08 -43.52
N HIS A 31 28.82 -30.53 -42.62
CA HIS A 31 29.80 -29.78 -41.83
C HIS A 31 30.77 -28.93 -42.68
N GLN A 32 31.04 -27.68 -42.26
CA GLN A 32 32.38 -27.10 -42.26
C GLN A 32 32.58 -26.10 -41.10
N VAL A 33 33.60 -26.38 -40.29
CA VAL A 33 34.14 -25.51 -39.24
C VAL A 33 34.99 -24.43 -39.90
N VAL A 34 34.69 -23.15 -39.68
CA VAL A 34 35.55 -22.04 -40.10
C VAL A 34 36.06 -21.30 -38.87
N LYS A 35 37.39 -21.26 -38.77
CA LYS A 35 38.18 -20.56 -37.75
C LYS A 35 38.00 -19.05 -37.88
N GLU A 36 37.77 -18.36 -36.77
CA GLU A 36 37.91 -16.90 -36.68
C GLU A 36 39.40 -16.52 -36.62
N GLU A 37 39.86 -15.71 -37.58
CA GLU A 37 41.08 -14.92 -37.45
C GLU A 37 40.75 -13.42 -37.45
N LYS A 38 41.37 -12.72 -36.50
CA LYS A 38 41.12 -11.33 -36.12
C LYS A 38 41.73 -10.35 -37.13
N GLY A 39 40.94 -9.40 -37.62
CA GLY A 39 41.41 -8.15 -38.25
C GLY A 39 41.25 -6.97 -37.27
N PRO A 40 42.18 -6.00 -37.23
CA PRO A 40 42.19 -4.95 -36.22
C PRO A 40 41.09 -3.89 -36.47
N LEU A 41 40.26 -3.69 -35.44
CA LEU A 41 39.25 -2.63 -35.37
C LEU A 41 39.93 -1.27 -35.12
N GLN A 42 39.66 -0.30 -36.01
CA GLN A 42 40.00 1.10 -35.80
C GLN A 42 39.14 1.69 -34.67
N VAL A 43 39.79 2.18 -33.62
CA VAL A 43 39.16 2.89 -32.51
C VAL A 43 38.86 4.32 -32.93
N LYS A 44 37.58 4.66 -33.07
CA LYS A 44 37.14 6.07 -33.12
C LYS A 44 37.02 6.60 -31.69
N GLU A 45 37.57 7.79 -31.48
CA GLU A 45 37.65 8.50 -30.21
C GLU A 45 36.28 8.67 -29.53
N THR A 46 36.23 8.29 -28.25
CA THR A 46 35.06 8.44 -27.38
C THR A 46 35.00 9.88 -26.86
N LYS A 47 33.92 10.61 -27.21
CA LYS A 47 33.56 11.88 -26.57
C LYS A 47 33.36 11.67 -25.07
N GLN A 48 34.07 12.46 -24.26
CA GLN A 48 33.94 12.50 -22.81
C GLN A 48 32.50 12.88 -22.40
N ILE A 49 31.84 11.98 -21.70
CA ILE A 49 30.61 12.28 -20.95
C ILE A 49 31.07 12.80 -19.59
N GLN A 50 30.85 14.09 -19.34
CA GLN A 50 31.02 14.68 -18.01
C GLN A 50 30.13 13.93 -17.02
N GLN A 51 30.75 13.25 -16.06
CA GLN A 51 30.09 12.70 -14.90
C GLN A 51 29.52 13.87 -14.09
N LYS A 52 28.19 14.02 -14.14
CA LYS A 52 27.47 14.84 -13.18
C LYS A 52 27.62 14.15 -11.83
N GLU A 53 28.35 14.76 -10.90
CA GLU A 53 28.45 14.30 -9.52
C GLU A 53 27.04 14.03 -8.99
N ALA A 54 26.81 12.80 -8.55
CA ALA A 54 25.59 12.46 -7.85
C ALA A 54 25.53 13.32 -6.58
N GLU A 55 24.47 14.13 -6.45
CA GLU A 55 24.15 14.79 -5.19
C GLU A 55 24.21 13.74 -4.09
N VAL A 56 25.03 14.00 -3.07
CA VAL A 56 25.03 13.22 -1.84
C VAL A 56 23.67 13.43 -1.20
N ILE A 57 22.74 12.50 -1.45
CA ILE A 57 21.47 12.47 -0.74
C ILE A 57 21.83 12.23 0.73
N ASP A 58 21.65 13.26 1.55
CA ASP A 58 21.77 13.19 3.01
C ASP A 58 20.77 12.16 3.52
N THR A 59 21.19 10.89 3.59
CA THR A 59 20.37 9.85 4.22
C THR A 59 20.26 10.24 5.69
N PRO A 60 19.04 10.47 6.22
CA PRO A 60 18.90 10.85 7.62
C PRO A 60 19.66 9.85 8.47
N LYS A 61 20.58 10.33 9.31
CA LYS A 61 21.30 9.44 10.23
C LYS A 61 20.27 8.87 11.19
N TRP A 62 19.97 7.57 11.03
CA TRP A 62 19.03 6.88 11.90
C TRP A 62 19.60 6.82 13.31
N ILE A 63 18.84 7.34 14.28
CA ILE A 63 19.24 7.53 15.66
C ILE A 63 18.86 6.27 16.44
N GLU A 64 19.85 5.56 16.97
CA GLU A 64 19.62 4.43 17.87
C GLU A 64 18.95 4.88 19.17
N GLN A 65 17.94 4.12 19.60
CA GLN A 65 17.13 4.47 20.76
C GLN A 65 17.54 3.60 21.94
N LYS A 66 17.67 4.21 23.13
CA LYS A 66 18.04 3.50 24.36
C LYS A 66 16.93 2.55 24.83
N GLU A 67 15.69 3.01 24.71
CA GLU A 67 14.51 2.25 25.08
C GLU A 67 13.77 1.72 23.84
N PRO A 68 12.94 0.68 23.98
CA PRO A 68 12.06 0.23 22.91
C PRO A 68 11.19 1.36 22.37
N VAL A 69 11.19 1.53 21.05
CA VAL A 69 10.42 2.60 20.42
C VAL A 69 8.92 2.46 20.64
N GLU A 70 8.30 3.56 21.05
CA GLU A 70 6.87 3.84 20.90
C GLU A 70 6.65 4.79 19.72
N LEU A 71 5.77 4.41 18.80
CA LEU A 71 5.45 5.18 17.60
C LEU A 71 3.95 5.55 17.60
N PRO A 72 3.59 6.84 17.56
CA PRO A 72 2.20 7.22 17.27
C PRO A 72 1.85 6.82 15.84
N ILE A 73 0.85 5.94 15.69
CA ILE A 73 0.22 5.61 14.41
C ILE A 73 -1.17 6.26 14.42
N LEU A 74 -1.34 7.35 13.68
CA LEU A 74 -2.61 8.10 13.66
C LEU A 74 -3.62 7.39 12.75
N MET A 75 -4.84 7.24 13.25
CA MET A 75 -5.95 6.61 12.52
C MET A 75 -6.99 7.68 12.16
N TYR A 76 -6.99 8.06 10.89
CA TYR A 76 -8.04 8.83 10.22
C TYR A 76 -8.92 7.89 9.37
N HIS A 77 -10.07 8.37 8.91
CA HIS A 77 -10.91 7.68 7.92
C HIS A 77 -11.29 8.67 6.81
N SER A 78 -12.31 9.50 7.04
CA SER A 78 -12.81 10.46 6.06
C SER A 78 -12.47 11.90 6.46
N ILE A 79 -12.09 12.71 5.48
CA ILE A 79 -11.89 14.16 5.64
C ILE A 79 -13.19 14.89 5.28
N SER A 80 -14.20 14.72 6.12
CA SER A 80 -15.51 15.34 5.95
C SER A 80 -16.15 15.65 7.31
N SER A 81 -17.47 15.71 7.39
CA SER A 81 -18.21 16.01 8.62
C SER A 81 -19.40 15.05 8.79
N GLY A 82 -19.90 14.96 10.02
CA GLY A 82 -21.20 14.34 10.34
C GLY A 82 -21.15 13.16 11.30
N ASN A 83 -19.98 12.57 11.59
CA ASN A 83 -19.84 11.54 12.62
C ASN A 83 -18.41 11.49 13.18
N SER A 84 -18.15 10.59 14.13
CA SER A 84 -16.87 10.46 14.84
C SER A 84 -15.69 9.95 13.99
N LEU A 85 -15.93 9.49 12.77
CA LEU A 85 -14.89 9.04 11.83
C LEU A 85 -14.55 10.10 10.76
N ARG A 86 -15.19 11.27 10.84
CA ARG A 86 -15.12 12.31 9.81
C ARG A 86 -14.51 13.58 10.38
N VAL A 87 -13.23 13.79 10.07
CA VAL A 87 -12.47 14.97 10.51
C VAL A 87 -12.61 16.10 9.47
N PRO A 88 -13.08 17.29 9.83
CA PRO A 88 -13.19 18.41 8.91
C PRO A 88 -11.86 18.76 8.23
N LYS A 89 -11.91 19.20 6.96
CA LYS A 89 -10.71 19.57 6.20
C LYS A 89 -9.84 20.62 6.91
N SER A 90 -10.47 21.64 7.51
CA SER A 90 -9.78 22.70 8.25
C SER A 90 -9.04 22.14 9.48
N GLU A 91 -9.68 21.22 10.19
CA GLU A 91 -9.10 20.56 11.36
C GLU A 91 -7.92 19.66 10.95
N PHE A 92 -8.10 18.83 9.90
CA PHE A 92 -7.00 18.04 9.35
C PHE A 92 -5.82 18.93 8.91
N ALA A 93 -6.09 20.06 8.27
CA ALA A 93 -5.03 21.01 7.89
C ALA A 93 -4.29 21.57 9.11
N ALA A 94 -5.01 21.86 10.19
CA ALA A 94 -4.43 22.33 11.45
C ALA A 94 -3.58 21.24 12.13
N HIS A 95 -4.02 19.98 12.09
CA HIS A 95 -3.23 18.83 12.60
C HIS A 95 -1.91 18.67 11.82
N MET A 96 -1.96 18.71 10.49
CA MET A 96 -0.75 18.59 9.65
C MET A 96 0.20 19.78 9.88
N LYS A 97 -0.35 21.00 10.00
CA LYS A 97 0.45 22.17 10.36
C LYS A 97 1.12 21.99 11.72
N TRP A 98 0.39 21.50 12.72
CA TRP A 98 0.94 21.26 14.06
C TRP A 98 2.09 20.26 14.03
N LEU A 99 1.94 19.13 13.31
CA LEU A 99 3.03 18.16 13.12
C LEU A 99 4.27 18.81 12.51
N LYS A 100 4.08 19.61 11.46
CA LYS A 100 5.17 20.34 10.77
C LYS A 100 5.88 21.31 11.71
N ASP A 101 5.13 22.17 12.38
CA ASP A 101 5.65 23.21 13.27
C ASP A 101 6.38 22.63 14.49
N ASN A 102 5.99 21.41 14.92
CA ASN A 102 6.61 20.72 16.06
C ASN A 102 7.71 19.74 15.66
N GLY A 103 8.14 19.75 14.39
CA GLY A 103 9.31 19.00 13.92
C GLY A 103 9.09 17.50 13.72
N TYR A 104 7.84 17.05 13.50
CA TYR A 104 7.56 15.65 13.22
C TYR A 104 7.97 15.23 11.80
N VAL A 105 8.66 14.10 11.71
CA VAL A 105 8.90 13.38 10.46
C VAL A 105 7.81 12.33 10.25
N THR A 106 7.13 12.37 9.12
CA THR A 106 6.11 11.37 8.75
C THR A 106 6.75 10.18 8.07
N LEU A 107 6.38 8.96 8.49
CA LEU A 107 6.98 7.72 8.02
C LEU A 107 6.17 7.05 6.90
N SER A 108 6.86 6.34 6.01
CA SER A 108 6.29 5.28 5.17
C SER A 108 6.14 3.96 5.95
N PRO A 109 5.38 2.98 5.43
CA PRO A 109 5.31 1.62 5.99
C PRO A 109 6.68 0.95 6.16
N GLU A 110 7.58 1.14 5.21
CA GLU A 110 8.95 0.59 5.27
C GLU A 110 9.77 1.23 6.40
N GLU A 111 9.72 2.54 6.52
CA GLU A 111 10.42 3.26 7.59
C GLU A 111 9.85 2.89 8.96
N ALA A 112 8.53 2.77 9.10
CA ALA A 112 7.90 2.33 10.34
C ALA A 112 8.31 0.88 10.70
N TYR A 113 8.38 -0.02 9.72
CA TYR A 113 8.89 -1.38 9.96
C TYR A 113 10.35 -1.37 10.43
N ARG A 114 11.20 -0.53 9.82
CA ARG A 114 12.58 -0.33 10.26
C ARG A 114 12.64 0.17 11.70
N VAL A 115 11.83 1.16 12.06
CA VAL A 115 11.76 1.71 13.43
C VAL A 115 11.61 0.60 14.48
N PHE A 116 10.68 -0.33 14.28
CA PHE A 116 10.47 -1.43 15.24
C PHE A 116 11.51 -2.56 15.16
N THR A 117 12.09 -2.81 13.98
CA THR A 117 13.01 -3.93 13.80
C THR A 117 14.44 -3.61 14.19
N THR A 118 14.88 -2.36 13.99
CA THR A 118 16.23 -1.90 14.32
C THR A 118 16.30 -1.04 15.57
N ASN A 119 15.15 -0.71 16.17
CA ASN A 119 15.07 0.21 17.33
C ASN A 119 15.76 1.56 17.06
N THR A 120 15.65 2.07 15.84
CA THR A 120 16.23 3.35 15.43
C THR A 120 15.17 4.25 14.80
N LYS A 121 15.31 5.57 14.92
CA LYS A 121 14.36 6.53 14.33
C LYS A 121 15.04 7.48 13.35
N PRO A 122 14.35 7.97 12.31
CA PRO A 122 14.90 8.99 11.42
C PRO A 122 14.91 10.40 12.05
N SER A 123 14.18 10.59 13.16
CA SER A 123 14.11 11.82 13.96
C SER A 123 13.60 11.47 15.36
N GLU A 124 13.94 12.29 16.36
CA GLU A 124 13.40 12.20 17.72
C GLU A 124 11.86 12.20 17.73
N LYS A 125 11.26 12.98 16.81
CA LYS A 125 9.81 13.07 16.61
C LYS A 125 9.45 12.49 15.25
N CYS A 126 8.82 11.33 15.26
CA CYS A 126 8.24 10.73 14.07
C CYS A 126 6.85 10.16 14.33
N VAL A 127 6.06 10.05 13.27
CA VAL A 127 4.66 9.63 13.30
C VAL A 127 4.31 8.89 12.01
N LEU A 128 3.43 7.90 12.08
CA LEU A 128 2.83 7.27 10.90
C LEU A 128 1.39 7.78 10.77
N ILE A 129 1.07 8.44 9.66
CA ILE A 129 -0.29 8.92 9.36
C ILE A 129 -0.99 7.82 8.54
N THR A 130 -2.12 7.33 9.01
CA THR A 130 -2.90 6.30 8.31
C THR A 130 -4.35 6.72 8.10
N PHE A 131 -4.94 6.28 6.99
CA PHE A 131 -6.36 6.41 6.67
C PHE A 131 -6.93 5.03 6.37
N ASP A 132 -8.07 4.70 6.98
CA ASP A 132 -8.81 3.48 6.64
C ASP A 132 -9.84 3.76 5.51
N ASP A 133 -10.32 2.68 4.90
CA ASP A 133 -11.40 2.58 3.90
C ASP A 133 -11.09 3.10 2.48
N GLY A 134 -10.19 4.07 2.31
CA GLY A 134 -9.83 4.60 1.00
C GLY A 134 -10.93 5.47 0.37
N TYR A 135 -11.44 6.45 1.14
CA TYR A 135 -12.46 7.39 0.68
C TYR A 135 -11.92 8.39 -0.36
N THR A 136 -12.77 8.83 -1.29
CA THR A 136 -12.41 9.86 -2.31
C THR A 136 -11.91 11.18 -1.68
N ASP A 137 -12.34 11.51 -0.46
CA ASP A 137 -11.87 12.71 0.24
C ASP A 137 -10.43 12.62 0.76
N ASN A 138 -9.87 11.41 0.83
CA ASN A 138 -8.45 11.22 1.08
C ASN A 138 -7.62 11.81 -0.09
N TYR A 139 -8.11 11.67 -1.32
CA TYR A 139 -7.50 12.30 -2.50
C TYR A 139 -7.90 13.77 -2.64
N THR A 140 -9.20 14.10 -2.60
CA THR A 140 -9.64 15.48 -2.93
C THR A 140 -9.35 16.52 -1.84
N LYS A 141 -9.10 16.09 -0.59
CA LYS A 141 -8.91 17.01 0.55
C LYS A 141 -7.63 16.75 1.34
N ALA A 142 -7.35 15.51 1.76
CA ALA A 142 -6.13 15.22 2.53
C ALA A 142 -4.87 15.36 1.68
N PHE A 143 -4.86 14.75 0.49
CA PHE A 143 -3.67 14.67 -0.35
C PHE A 143 -3.06 16.04 -0.72
N PRO A 144 -3.83 17.08 -1.13
CA PRO A 144 -3.25 18.41 -1.35
C PRO A 144 -2.58 19.02 -0.12
N ILE A 145 -3.14 18.79 1.08
CA ILE A 145 -2.58 19.27 2.35
C ILE A 145 -1.30 18.51 2.69
N LEU A 146 -1.29 17.19 2.53
CA LEU A 146 -0.09 16.37 2.74
C LEU A 146 1.04 16.79 1.80
N LYS A 147 0.74 17.02 0.50
CA LYS A 147 1.70 17.54 -0.47
C LYS A 147 2.25 18.90 -0.06
N GLN A 148 1.38 19.82 0.38
CA GLN A 148 1.79 21.16 0.83
C GLN A 148 2.85 21.11 1.94
N TYR A 149 2.77 20.13 2.85
CA TYR A 149 3.73 19.97 3.95
C TYR A 149 4.86 18.98 3.66
N GLY A 150 4.88 18.34 2.49
CA GLY A 150 5.85 17.30 2.13
C GLY A 150 5.72 16.04 3.01
N MET A 151 4.49 15.69 3.40
CA MET A 151 4.21 14.60 4.34
C MET A 151 3.89 13.29 3.63
N LYS A 152 4.42 12.20 4.19
CA LYS A 152 4.05 10.81 3.85
C LYS A 152 2.81 10.40 4.63
N ALA A 153 1.99 9.55 4.02
CA ALA A 153 0.86 8.90 4.69
C ALA A 153 0.56 7.55 4.03
N THR A 154 -0.19 6.71 4.74
CA THR A 154 -0.64 5.40 4.27
C THR A 154 -2.15 5.37 4.16
N ILE A 155 -2.68 4.90 3.03
CA ILE A 155 -4.10 4.55 2.87
C ILE A 155 -4.23 3.03 2.94
N PHE A 156 -5.05 2.53 3.86
CA PHE A 156 -5.51 1.15 3.84
C PHE A 156 -6.72 1.05 2.92
N MET A 157 -6.51 0.53 1.71
CA MET A 157 -7.52 0.45 0.67
C MET A 157 -8.27 -0.89 0.74
N ILE A 158 -9.61 -0.82 0.68
CA ILE A 158 -10.47 -2.00 0.50
C ILE A 158 -10.46 -2.35 -0.99
N GLU A 159 -9.98 -3.53 -1.36
CA GLU A 159 -9.82 -3.93 -2.78
C GLU A 159 -11.12 -3.74 -3.58
N GLN A 160 -12.24 -4.29 -3.10
CA GLN A 160 -13.48 -4.24 -3.86
C GLN A 160 -14.14 -2.87 -3.91
N SER A 161 -13.69 -1.92 -3.09
CA SER A 161 -14.22 -0.56 -3.10
C SER A 161 -13.55 0.34 -4.13
N ILE A 162 -12.43 -0.08 -4.74
CA ILE A 162 -11.73 0.72 -5.75
C ILE A 162 -12.69 1.11 -6.88
N GLY A 163 -12.71 2.40 -7.21
CA GLY A 163 -13.56 2.98 -8.26
C GLY A 163 -15.06 3.03 -7.93
N ARG A 164 -15.51 2.51 -6.77
CA ARG A 164 -16.91 2.65 -6.34
C ARG A 164 -17.21 4.10 -5.92
N PRO A 165 -18.49 4.49 -5.90
CA PRO A 165 -18.87 5.81 -5.38
C PRO A 165 -18.26 6.09 -4.01
N ASN A 166 -17.71 7.29 -3.85
CA ASN A 166 -17.03 7.78 -2.65
C ASN A 166 -15.73 7.05 -2.26
N HIS A 167 -15.13 6.26 -3.14
CA HIS A 167 -13.83 5.62 -2.93
C HIS A 167 -12.80 6.06 -3.95
N LEU A 168 -11.53 5.76 -3.67
CA LEU A 168 -10.42 6.07 -4.56
C LEU A 168 -10.51 5.27 -5.86
N THR A 169 -10.13 5.91 -6.96
CA THR A 169 -9.88 5.27 -8.25
C THR A 169 -8.43 4.83 -8.36
N ASP A 170 -8.17 3.96 -9.32
CA ASP A 170 -6.83 3.54 -9.72
C ASP A 170 -5.91 4.73 -10.02
N GLU A 171 -6.36 5.68 -10.83
CA GLU A 171 -5.58 6.85 -11.25
C GLU A 171 -5.25 7.77 -10.07
N GLN A 172 -6.18 7.93 -9.14
CA GLN A 172 -5.95 8.71 -7.92
C GLN A 172 -4.88 8.07 -7.03
N MET A 173 -4.93 6.74 -6.88
CA MET A 173 -3.93 6.00 -6.11
C MET A 173 -2.55 6.07 -6.77
N ASP A 174 -2.47 5.93 -8.09
CA ASP A 174 -1.20 6.04 -8.83
C ASP A 174 -0.57 7.44 -8.63
N GLU A 175 -1.35 8.53 -8.67
CA GLU A 175 -0.83 9.89 -8.39
C GLU A 175 -0.36 10.05 -6.94
N MET A 176 -1.10 9.50 -5.98
CA MET A 176 -0.75 9.52 -4.57
C MET A 176 0.56 8.79 -4.31
N ILE A 177 0.74 7.61 -4.90
CA ILE A 177 1.99 6.82 -4.82
C ILE A 177 3.15 7.60 -5.43
N ALA A 178 2.96 8.19 -6.62
CA ALA A 178 3.99 9.00 -7.28
C ALA A 178 4.41 10.23 -6.45
N SER A 179 3.56 10.69 -5.53
CA SER A 179 3.84 11.80 -4.61
C SER A 179 4.35 11.34 -3.22
N GLY A 180 4.62 10.04 -3.02
CA GLY A 180 5.23 9.50 -1.80
C GLY A 180 4.25 9.01 -0.72
N LEU A 181 2.96 8.89 -1.04
CA LEU A 181 2.01 8.16 -0.18
C LEU A 181 2.11 6.65 -0.45
N SER A 182 1.61 5.85 0.47
CA SER A 182 1.58 4.39 0.34
C SER A 182 0.14 3.88 0.34
N ILE A 183 -0.14 2.91 -0.53
CA ILE A 183 -1.40 2.16 -0.51
C ILE A 183 -1.11 0.78 0.10
N GLU A 184 -1.82 0.42 1.14
CA GLU A 184 -1.67 -0.82 1.89
C GLU A 184 -3.04 -1.52 2.00
N SER A 185 -3.10 -2.72 2.57
CA SER A 185 -4.33 -3.53 2.53
C SER A 185 -5.35 -3.20 3.62
N HIS A 186 -6.63 -3.11 3.23
CA HIS A 186 -7.78 -3.19 4.14
C HIS A 186 -8.69 -4.38 3.83
N THR A 187 -8.06 -5.50 3.43
CA THR A 187 -8.70 -6.73 2.97
C THR A 187 -9.48 -6.57 1.66
N ILE A 188 -10.10 -7.67 1.20
CA ILE A 188 -10.81 -7.69 -0.08
C ILE A 188 -12.18 -7.04 0.07
N HIS A 189 -12.95 -7.52 1.05
CA HIS A 189 -14.37 -7.19 1.20
C HIS A 189 -14.70 -6.39 2.47
N HIS A 190 -13.70 -6.05 3.29
CA HIS A 190 -13.89 -5.33 4.55
C HIS A 190 -14.81 -6.08 5.54
N LEU A 191 -14.61 -7.39 5.67
CA LEU A 191 -15.38 -8.24 6.58
C LEU A 191 -14.72 -8.33 7.97
N GLU A 192 -15.54 -8.48 9.00
CA GLU A 192 -15.08 -8.72 10.38
C GLU A 192 -14.38 -10.09 10.49
N LEU A 193 -13.04 -10.08 10.42
CA LEU A 193 -12.22 -11.27 10.21
C LEU A 193 -12.40 -12.35 11.29
N ASN A 194 -12.56 -11.97 12.56
CA ASN A 194 -12.74 -12.92 13.66
C ASN A 194 -14.06 -13.71 13.61
N ARG A 195 -15.00 -13.32 12.74
CA ARG A 195 -16.26 -14.06 12.49
C ARG A 195 -16.18 -14.99 11.30
N LEU A 196 -15.11 -14.92 10.51
CA LEU A 196 -14.92 -15.73 9.33
C LEU A 196 -14.24 -17.06 9.68
N SER A 197 -14.52 -18.07 8.87
CA SER A 197 -13.73 -19.31 8.90
C SER A 197 -12.27 -19.04 8.56
N ARG A 198 -11.38 -19.95 8.95
CA ARG A 198 -9.94 -19.83 8.69
C ARG A 198 -9.62 -19.64 7.20
N GLU A 199 -10.29 -20.38 6.32
CA GLU A 199 -10.03 -20.27 4.87
C GLU A 199 -10.53 -18.94 4.30
N GLN A 200 -11.67 -18.43 4.77
CA GLN A 200 -12.15 -17.09 4.39
C GLN A 200 -11.20 -15.98 4.88
N GLN A 201 -10.70 -16.06 6.11
CA GLN A 201 -9.68 -15.10 6.59
C GLN A 201 -8.41 -15.15 5.73
N LYS A 202 -7.98 -16.36 5.36
CA LYS A 202 -6.80 -16.56 4.51
C LYS A 202 -7.02 -15.96 3.12
N GLU A 203 -8.19 -16.14 2.54
CA GLU A 203 -8.58 -15.52 1.28
C GLU A 203 -8.52 -14.00 1.37
N GLU A 204 -9.19 -13.40 2.36
CA GLU A 204 -9.18 -11.95 2.60
C GLU A 204 -7.76 -11.38 2.73
N LEU A 205 -6.90 -12.02 3.52
CA LEU A 205 -5.56 -11.51 3.83
C LEU A 205 -4.57 -11.78 2.71
N LYS A 206 -4.51 -13.01 2.19
CA LYS A 206 -3.55 -13.37 1.14
C LYS A 206 -3.95 -12.80 -0.21
N GLY A 207 -5.25 -12.79 -0.53
CA GLY A 207 -5.77 -12.29 -1.80
C GLY A 207 -5.53 -10.79 -1.92
N SER A 208 -5.96 -9.99 -0.94
CA SER A 208 -5.75 -8.53 -0.98
C SER A 208 -4.27 -8.15 -1.04
N LYS A 209 -3.39 -8.86 -0.30
CA LYS A 209 -1.95 -8.66 -0.41
C LYS A 209 -1.45 -8.89 -1.83
N ALA A 210 -1.80 -10.04 -2.42
CA ALA A 210 -1.36 -10.39 -3.77
C ALA A 210 -1.88 -9.39 -4.81
N PHE A 211 -3.13 -8.95 -4.66
CA PHE A 211 -3.73 -7.92 -5.50
C PHE A 211 -2.92 -6.63 -5.46
N PHE A 212 -2.67 -6.06 -4.27
CA PHE A 212 -1.95 -4.79 -4.15
C PHE A 212 -0.48 -4.89 -4.55
N ASP A 213 0.19 -6.01 -4.23
CA ASP A 213 1.56 -6.29 -4.68
C ASP A 213 1.64 -6.27 -6.22
N GLN A 214 0.69 -6.93 -6.90
CA GLN A 214 0.64 -6.99 -8.35
C GLN A 214 0.23 -5.66 -8.98
N ARG A 215 -0.83 -5.02 -8.48
CA ARG A 215 -1.41 -3.79 -9.06
C ARG A 215 -0.43 -2.62 -9.04
N PHE A 216 0.34 -2.47 -7.97
CA PHE A 216 1.26 -1.34 -7.81
C PHE A 216 2.73 -1.74 -7.98
N THR A 217 3.02 -3.00 -8.34
CA THR A 217 4.39 -3.54 -8.42
C THR A 217 5.18 -3.21 -7.16
N GLN A 218 4.56 -3.46 -6.01
CA GLN A 218 5.05 -3.04 -4.70
C GLN A 218 5.19 -4.24 -3.76
N ARG A 219 5.74 -3.95 -2.57
CA ARG A 219 5.64 -4.86 -1.43
C ARG A 219 4.68 -4.26 -0.43
N THR A 220 3.42 -4.72 -0.44
CA THR A 220 2.39 -4.41 0.57
C THR A 220 2.85 -4.98 1.90
N ARG A 221 3.19 -4.11 2.85
CA ARG A 221 3.81 -4.46 4.13
C ARG A 221 2.80 -4.51 5.27
N MET A 222 1.71 -3.76 5.15
CA MET A 222 0.76 -3.54 6.23
C MET A 222 -0.65 -3.99 5.86
N VAL A 223 -1.38 -4.41 6.90
CA VAL A 223 -2.83 -4.59 6.83
C VAL A 223 -3.51 -3.91 8.02
N SER A 224 -4.62 -3.23 7.77
CA SER A 224 -5.53 -2.75 8.81
C SER A 224 -6.68 -3.75 8.91
N TYR A 225 -6.97 -4.27 10.10
CA TYR A 225 -8.08 -5.21 10.26
C TYR A 225 -9.42 -4.46 10.25
N PRO A 226 -10.39 -4.84 9.40
CA PRO A 226 -11.71 -4.21 9.35
C PRO A 226 -12.33 -4.15 10.74
N VAL A 227 -12.89 -2.98 11.08
CA VAL A 227 -13.47 -2.65 12.39
C VAL A 227 -12.58 -2.93 13.61
N GLY A 228 -11.27 -3.15 13.40
CA GLY A 228 -10.28 -3.46 14.42
C GLY A 228 -10.40 -4.84 15.05
N ARG A 229 -11.20 -5.76 14.47
CA ARG A 229 -11.49 -7.07 15.08
C ARG A 229 -10.67 -8.18 14.43
N TYR A 230 -10.07 -9.01 15.28
CA TYR A 230 -9.18 -10.10 14.89
C TYR A 230 -9.19 -11.20 15.96
N ASN A 231 -8.68 -12.39 15.62
CA ASN A 231 -8.42 -13.47 16.57
C ASN A 231 -7.03 -14.08 16.31
N GLU A 232 -6.65 -15.10 17.08
CA GLU A 232 -5.32 -15.73 16.95
C GLU A 232 -5.06 -16.28 15.54
N HIS A 233 -6.09 -16.81 14.88
CA HIS A 233 -5.97 -17.25 13.48
C HIS A 233 -5.69 -16.08 12.55
N THR A 234 -6.35 -14.94 12.74
CA THR A 234 -6.12 -13.73 11.94
C THR A 234 -4.66 -13.30 12.00
N LEU A 235 -4.08 -13.23 13.20
CA LEU A 235 -2.68 -12.84 13.41
C LEU A 235 -1.71 -13.78 12.69
N LYS A 236 -1.94 -15.10 12.81
CA LYS A 236 -1.11 -16.12 12.16
C LYS A 236 -1.22 -16.04 10.64
N LEU A 237 -2.44 -15.91 10.12
CA LEU A 237 -2.71 -15.84 8.68
C LEU A 237 -2.15 -14.56 8.05
N ALA A 238 -2.21 -13.42 8.75
CA ALA A 238 -1.61 -12.17 8.26
C ALA A 238 -0.09 -12.32 8.11
N LYS A 239 0.57 -12.94 9.10
CA LYS A 239 2.00 -13.26 9.02
C LYS A 239 2.31 -14.27 7.91
N GLU A 240 1.52 -15.34 7.77
CA GLU A 240 1.67 -16.35 6.71
C GLU A 240 1.45 -15.78 5.29
N ALA A 241 0.55 -14.80 5.15
CA ALA A 241 0.34 -14.06 3.92
C ALA A 241 1.57 -13.20 3.53
N GLY A 242 2.44 -12.90 4.50
CA GLY A 242 3.68 -12.15 4.29
C GLY A 242 3.58 -10.67 4.66
N TYR A 243 2.54 -10.24 5.37
CA TYR A 243 2.52 -8.91 5.99
C TYR A 243 3.64 -8.80 7.04
N GLN A 244 4.20 -7.60 7.15
CA GLN A 244 5.27 -7.28 8.09
C GLN A 244 4.74 -6.56 9.33
N MET A 245 3.65 -5.81 9.17
CA MET A 245 2.91 -5.20 10.27
C MET A 245 1.41 -5.33 10.06
N ALA A 246 0.64 -5.31 11.14
CA ALA A 246 -0.78 -5.06 11.06
C ALA A 246 -1.23 -4.15 12.20
N VAL A 247 -2.25 -3.34 11.93
CA VAL A 247 -2.77 -2.34 12.87
C VAL A 247 -4.20 -2.66 13.27
N THR A 248 -4.54 -2.30 14.51
CA THR A 248 -5.86 -2.53 15.12
C THR A 248 -6.54 -1.20 15.44
N THR A 249 -7.67 -1.23 16.14
CA THR A 249 -8.28 -0.04 16.74
C THR A 249 -8.01 0.09 18.24
N GLU A 250 -7.15 -0.78 18.79
CA GLU A 250 -6.75 -0.68 20.20
C GLU A 250 -6.03 0.65 20.44
N PRO A 251 -6.40 1.41 21.48
CA PRO A 251 -5.88 2.75 21.68
C PRO A 251 -4.43 2.72 22.15
N GLY A 252 -3.64 3.68 21.67
CA GLY A 252 -2.32 4.01 22.18
C GLY A 252 -1.23 4.00 21.12
N HIS A 253 0.01 4.26 21.56
CA HIS A 253 1.17 4.16 20.70
C HIS A 253 1.48 2.70 20.36
N ALA A 254 1.92 2.49 19.12
CA ALA A 254 2.38 1.21 18.66
C ALA A 254 3.73 0.88 19.29
N LYS A 255 3.86 -0.35 19.79
CA LYS A 255 5.08 -0.89 20.41
C LYS A 255 5.34 -2.29 19.86
N LYS A 256 6.60 -2.63 19.62
CA LYS A 256 6.97 -3.99 19.16
C LYS A 256 6.45 -5.09 20.10
N ALA A 257 6.39 -4.82 21.41
CA ALA A 257 5.92 -5.76 22.43
C ALA A 257 4.43 -6.15 22.29
N GLN A 258 3.62 -5.35 21.60
CA GLN A 258 2.22 -5.70 21.27
C GLN A 258 2.13 -6.86 20.25
N GLY A 259 3.25 -7.17 19.58
CA GLY A 259 3.28 -8.04 18.41
C GLY A 259 3.12 -7.24 17.12
N MET A 260 3.98 -7.53 16.13
CA MET A 260 3.98 -6.79 14.86
C MET A 260 2.66 -6.91 14.09
N MET A 261 1.84 -7.94 14.36
CA MET A 261 0.54 -8.17 13.72
C MET A 261 -0.64 -7.55 14.48
N SER A 262 -0.40 -6.72 15.49
CA SER A 262 -1.45 -6.20 16.38
C SER A 262 -1.08 -4.83 16.96
N LEU A 263 -0.46 -3.96 16.16
CA LEU A 263 -0.02 -2.64 16.59
C LEU A 263 -1.21 -1.73 16.89
N HIS A 264 -1.12 -1.00 18.01
CA HIS A 264 -2.14 -0.04 18.43
C HIS A 264 -2.12 1.23 17.59
N ARG A 265 -3.22 2.00 17.62
CA ARG A 265 -3.34 3.29 16.92
C ARG A 265 -3.91 4.39 17.82
N VAL A 266 -3.59 5.62 17.47
CA VAL A 266 -4.17 6.83 18.03
C VAL A 266 -5.35 7.23 17.15
N ARG A 267 -6.57 6.99 17.63
CA ARG A 267 -7.80 7.41 16.93
C ARG A 267 -7.89 8.94 16.88
N ILE A 268 -8.07 9.49 15.69
CA ILE A 268 -8.36 10.92 15.53
C ILE A 268 -9.86 11.09 15.27
N SER A 269 -10.55 11.72 16.22
CA SER A 269 -11.96 12.08 16.12
C SER A 269 -12.08 13.59 15.82
N PRO A 270 -13.17 14.06 15.21
CA PRO A 270 -13.36 15.50 14.99
C PRO A 270 -13.50 16.28 16.29
N GLY A 271 -13.26 17.59 16.22
CA GLY A 271 -13.37 18.52 17.34
C GLY A 271 -12.10 18.68 18.17
N LEU A 272 -10.95 18.24 17.65
CA LEU A 272 -9.67 18.40 18.32
C LEU A 272 -9.04 19.75 17.96
N SER A 273 -8.72 20.55 18.98
CA SER A 273 -7.82 21.70 18.79
C SER A 273 -6.40 21.20 18.47
N PRO A 274 -5.52 22.02 17.86
CA PRO A 274 -4.13 21.65 17.63
C PRO A 274 -3.40 21.18 18.89
N GLU A 275 -3.67 21.80 20.05
CA GLU A 275 -3.08 21.43 21.33
C GLU A 275 -3.61 20.08 21.84
N SER A 276 -4.92 19.83 21.66
CA SER A 276 -5.53 18.56 22.04
C SER A 276 -5.06 17.41 21.15
N PHE A 277 -4.92 17.68 19.84
CA PHE A 277 -4.28 16.79 18.90
C PHE A 277 -2.82 16.51 19.30
N GLY A 278 -2.04 17.54 19.63
CA GLY A 278 -0.66 17.41 20.09
C GLY A 278 -0.50 16.46 21.29
N ARG A 279 -1.34 16.64 22.33
CA ARG A 279 -1.37 15.74 23.49
C ARG A 279 -1.63 14.27 23.12
N LEU A 280 -2.50 14.02 22.14
CA LEU A 280 -2.76 12.66 21.66
C LEU A 280 -1.55 12.07 20.92
N VAL A 281 -0.82 12.87 20.15
CA VAL A 281 0.38 12.45 19.40
C VAL A 281 1.57 12.22 20.33
N GLU A 282 1.72 13.02 21.37
CA GLU A 282 2.82 12.92 22.34
C GLU A 282 2.60 11.78 23.34
N GLY A 283 1.33 11.42 23.58
CA GLY A 283 0.89 10.43 24.56
C GLY A 283 0.96 10.97 26.00
N ASN A 284 0.54 10.15 26.96
CA ASN A 284 0.68 10.47 28.39
C ASN A 284 2.16 10.35 28.80
N ARG A 285 2.96 11.38 28.51
CA ARG A 285 4.32 11.55 29.04
C ARG A 285 4.35 12.53 30.19
#